data_AF-A0A2V5Z7C2-F1
#
_entry.id   AF-A0A2V5Z7C2-F1
#
_cell.length_a   1.000
_cell.length_b   1.000
_cell.length_c   1.000
_cell.angle_alpha   90.00
_cell.angle_beta   90.00
_cell.angle_gamma   90.00
#
_symmetry.space_group_name_H-M   'P 1'
#
loop_
_entity.id
_entity.type
_entity.pdbx_description
1 polymer ?
#
loop_
_entity_poly.entity_id
_entity_poly.type
_entity_poly.pdbx_seq_one_letter_code
_entity_poly.pdbx_strand_id
1 'polypeptide(L)'
;GIRFATLETLPVDAIEVFNAATTLRRYNRYAFKYAQIRGLPMTAASDAHHAAAVGTAYTIINTDDFSVRGILAQIVKSNELNQ
;
A
#
# COMPACT_ATOMS: atom_id res chain seq x y z
N GLY A 1 -7.31 6.98 -8.52
CA GLY A 1 -7.06 5.89 -9.48
C GLY A 1 -5.70 6.08 -10.13
N ILE A 2 -5.07 5.01 -10.62
CA ILE A 2 -3.71 5.04 -11.17
C ILE A 2 -3.61 5.92 -12.42
N ARG A 3 -2.59 6.80 -12.46
CA ARG A 3 -2.24 7.63 -13.60
C ARG A 3 -0.84 7.23 -14.09
N PHE A 4 -0.81 6.37 -15.10
CA PHE A 4 0.43 5.72 -15.55
C PHE A 4 1.53 6.73 -15.90
N ALA A 5 1.23 7.69 -16.78
CA ALA A 5 2.20 8.71 -17.22
C ALA A 5 2.83 9.50 -16.07
N THR A 6 2.08 9.74 -14.98
CA THR A 6 2.62 10.43 -13.80
C THR A 6 3.51 9.51 -12.97
N LEU A 7 3.08 8.27 -12.72
CA LEU A 7 3.84 7.34 -11.88
C LEU A 7 5.16 6.89 -12.54
N GLU A 8 5.23 6.84 -13.87
CA GLU A 8 6.49 6.54 -14.58
C GLU A 8 7.57 7.62 -14.39
N THR A 9 7.20 8.83 -13.97
CA THR A 9 8.15 9.93 -13.73
C THR A 9 8.60 10.06 -12.27
N LEU A 10 8.03 9.25 -11.37
CA LEU A 10 8.27 9.37 -9.93
C LEU A 10 9.10 8.20 -9.42
N PRO A 11 10.05 8.45 -8.50
CA PRO A 11 10.69 7.37 -7.75
C PRO A 11 9.67 6.84 -6.72
N VAL A 12 9.04 5.70 -7.03
CA VAL A 12 8.04 5.07 -6.19
C VAL A 12 8.62 3.82 -5.55
N ASP A 13 8.67 3.78 -4.21
CA ASP A 13 9.20 2.64 -3.45
C ASP A 13 8.14 1.55 -3.21
N ALA A 14 6.87 1.93 -3.11
CA ALA A 14 5.74 1.02 -2.89
C ALA A 14 4.42 1.66 -3.34
N ILE A 15 3.40 0.84 -3.59
CA ILE A 15 2.05 1.29 -3.94
C ILE A 15 1.04 0.82 -2.88
N GLU A 16 0.16 1.71 -2.45
CA GLU A 16 -1.05 1.32 -1.73
C GLU A 16 -2.03 0.68 -2.72
N VAL A 17 -2.21 -0.64 -2.60
CA VAL A 17 -3.08 -1.41 -3.51
C VAL A 17 -4.48 -1.62 -2.94
N PHE A 18 -4.65 -1.38 -1.63
CA PHE A 18 -5.95 -1.39 -0.98
C PHE A 18 -6.08 -0.23 0.01
N ASN A 19 -7.00 0.68 -0.32
CA ASN A 19 -7.45 1.75 0.57
C ASN A 19 -8.92 1.50 0.91
N ALA A 20 -9.26 1.39 2.20
CA ALA A 20 -10.62 1.07 2.65
C ALA A 20 -11.63 2.22 2.42
N ALA A 21 -11.16 3.47 2.33
CA ALA A 21 -11.98 4.64 2.04
C ALA A 21 -12.29 4.84 0.54
N THR A 22 -11.72 4.00 -0.33
CA THR A 22 -11.92 4.12 -1.78
C THR A 22 -13.36 3.82 -2.20
N THR A 23 -14.02 4.80 -2.82
CA THR A 23 -15.43 4.70 -3.26
C THR A 23 -15.69 3.56 -4.24
N LEU A 24 -14.79 3.31 -5.19
CA LEU A 24 -14.97 2.30 -6.23
C LEU A 24 -13.86 1.25 -6.17
N ARG A 25 -14.24 0.00 -5.88
CA ARG A 25 -13.34 -1.18 -5.81
C ARG A 25 -12.40 -1.33 -7.00
N ARG A 26 -12.77 -0.82 -8.17
CA ARG A 26 -11.92 -0.84 -9.38
C ARG A 26 -10.60 -0.09 -9.20
N TYR A 27 -10.53 0.94 -8.34
CA TYR A 27 -9.31 1.69 -8.14
C TYR A 27 -8.26 0.87 -7.39
N ASN A 28 -8.65 0.14 -6.33
CA ASN A 28 -7.77 -0.83 -5.67
C ASN A 28 -7.31 -1.92 -6.66
N ARG A 29 -8.21 -2.42 -7.51
CA ARG A 29 -7.86 -3.39 -8.56
C ARG A 29 -6.84 -2.84 -9.56
N TYR A 30 -6.94 -1.57 -9.95
CA TYR A 30 -5.99 -0.94 -10.87
C TYR A 30 -4.63 -0.68 -10.19
N ALA A 31 -4.63 -0.28 -8.92
CA ALA A 31 -3.40 -0.14 -8.13
C ALA A 31 -2.67 -1.47 -7.98
N PHE A 32 -3.40 -2.54 -7.62
CA PHE A 32 -2.87 -3.89 -7.55
C PHE A 32 -2.25 -4.35 -8.87
N LYS A 33 -2.97 -4.21 -9.99
CA LYS A 33 -2.45 -4.56 -11.32
C LYS A 33 -1.20 -3.76 -11.69
N TYR A 34 -1.20 -2.46 -11.39
CA TYR A 34 -0.05 -1.60 -11.66
C TYR A 34 1.19 -2.05 -10.88
N ALA A 35 1.03 -2.30 -9.58
CA ALA A 35 2.10 -2.80 -8.73
C ALA A 35 2.66 -4.14 -9.23
N GLN A 36 1.79 -5.07 -9.65
CA GLN A 36 2.21 -6.34 -10.25
C GLN A 36 3.02 -6.15 -11.55
N ILE A 37 2.56 -5.28 -12.46
CA ILE A 37 3.24 -5.02 -13.75
C ILE A 37 4.64 -4.44 -13.52
N ARG A 38 4.79 -3.55 -12.53
CA ARG A 38 6.05 -2.86 -12.24
C ARG A 38 6.93 -3.60 -11.23
N GLY A 39 6.46 -4.70 -10.65
CA GLY A 39 7.14 -5.41 -9.57
C GLY A 39 7.32 -4.56 -8.31
N LEU A 40 6.39 -3.63 -8.05
CA LEU A 40 6.47 -2.73 -6.91
C LEU A 40 5.96 -3.40 -5.63
N PRO A 41 6.61 -3.17 -4.48
CA PRO A 41 6.09 -3.52 -3.17
C PRO A 41 4.69 -2.95 -2.94
N MET A 42 3.87 -3.68 -2.18
CA MET A 42 2.47 -3.36 -1.97
C MET A 42 2.19 -3.08 -0.50
N THR A 43 1.26 -2.15 -0.27
CA THR A 43 0.73 -1.79 1.05
C THR A 43 -0.80 -1.69 1.01
N ALA A 44 -1.41 -1.72 2.18
CA ALA A 44 -2.83 -1.49 2.43
C ALA A 44 -3.01 -0.62 3.67
N ALA A 45 -3.97 0.29 3.65
CA ALA A 45 -4.34 1.09 4.80
C ALA A 45 -5.83 1.44 4.84
N SER A 46 -6.29 1.80 6.04
CA SER A 46 -7.69 2.14 6.28
C SER A 46 -8.07 3.54 5.83
N ASP A 47 -7.11 4.45 5.68
CA ASP A 47 -7.32 5.88 5.39
C ASP A 47 -8.38 6.50 6.33
N ALA A 48 -8.20 6.23 7.62
CA ALA A 48 -9.21 6.49 8.64
C ALA A 48 -9.37 8.00 8.90
N HIS A 49 -10.57 8.51 8.64
CA HIS A 49 -10.99 9.89 8.98
C HIS A 49 -11.80 9.96 10.28
N HIS A 50 -12.06 8.82 10.92
CA HIS A 50 -12.70 8.70 12.23
C HIS A 50 -12.16 7.46 12.99
N ALA A 51 -12.21 7.47 14.32
CA ALA A 51 -11.60 6.43 15.15
C ALA A 51 -12.06 5.00 14.82
N ALA A 52 -13.34 4.80 14.51
CA ALA A 52 -13.90 3.48 14.18
C ALA A 52 -13.38 2.88 12.85
N ALA A 53 -12.71 3.68 12.00
CA ALA A 53 -12.11 3.20 10.76
C ALA A 53 -10.64 2.80 10.95
N VAL A 54 -10.02 3.11 12.09
CA VAL A 54 -8.60 2.79 12.30
C VAL A 54 -8.42 1.27 12.28
N GLY A 55 -7.55 0.79 11.39
CA GLY A 55 -7.20 -0.63 11.31
C GLY A 55 -8.23 -1.51 10.59
N THR A 56 -9.22 -0.94 9.91
CA THR A 56 -10.12 -1.72 9.04
C THR A 56 -9.40 -2.32 7.82
N ALA A 57 -8.26 -1.75 7.44
CA ALA A 57 -7.28 -2.33 6.55
C ALA A 57 -5.88 -1.91 7.01
N TYR A 58 -4.90 -2.79 6.84
CA TYR A 58 -3.53 -2.58 7.31
C TYR A 58 -2.52 -3.46 6.56
N THR A 59 -1.26 -3.07 6.63
CA THR A 59 -0.12 -3.85 6.16
C THR A 59 0.54 -4.52 7.36
N ILE A 60 0.71 -5.83 7.32
CA ILE A 60 1.49 -6.56 8.31
C ILE A 60 2.95 -6.54 7.87
N ILE A 61 3.80 -5.99 8.73
CA ILE A 61 5.24 -5.83 8.48
C ILE A 61 5.99 -6.79 9.40
N ASN A 62 6.56 -7.83 8.81
CA ASN A 62 7.34 -8.84 9.52
C ASN A 62 8.80 -8.36 9.63
N THR A 63 9.10 -7.50 10.61
CA THR A 63 10.45 -7.00 10.90
C THR A 63 10.90 -7.40 12.30
N ASP A 64 12.15 -7.85 12.43
CA ASP A 64 12.78 -8.12 13.74
C ASP A 64 13.32 -6.84 14.39
N ASP A 65 13.36 -5.72 13.64
CA ASP A 65 13.73 -4.39 14.11
C ASP A 65 12.49 -3.49 14.13
N PHE A 66 11.91 -3.32 15.32
CA PHE A 66 10.76 -2.44 15.56
C PHE A 66 11.16 -0.97 15.76
N SER A 67 12.07 -0.49 14.90
CA SER A 67 12.38 0.92 14.74
C SER A 67 11.79 1.46 13.43
N VAL A 68 11.72 2.79 13.29
CA VAL A 68 11.32 3.43 12.02
C VAL A 68 12.21 2.93 10.87
N ARG A 69 13.50 2.74 11.11
CA ARG A 69 14.45 2.25 10.10
C ARG A 69 14.14 0.81 9.68
N GLY A 70 13.93 -0.08 10.64
CA GLY A 70 13.59 -1.48 10.37
C GLY A 70 12.28 -1.62 9.60
N ILE A 71 11.26 -0.87 9.99
CA ILE A 71 9.96 -0.82 9.31
C ILE A 71 10.12 -0.35 7.85
N LEU A 72 10.79 0.79 7.62
CA LEU A 72 11.01 1.31 6.26
C LEU A 72 11.79 0.33 5.39
N ALA A 73 12.80 -0.33 5.96
CA ALA A 73 13.59 -1.34 5.25
C ALA A 73 12.79 -2.61 4.90
N GLN A 74 11.75 -2.93 5.67
CA GLN A 74 10.89 -4.09 5.42
C GLN A 74 9.79 -3.80 4.39
N ILE A 75 9.25 -2.58 4.37
CA ILE A 75 8.17 -2.18 3.43
C ILE A 75 8.54 -2.51 1.98
N VAL A 76 9.81 -2.36 1.60
CA VAL A 76 10.28 -2.57 0.21
C VAL A 76 10.58 -4.03 -0.16
N LYS A 77 10.46 -4.99 0.76
CA LYS A 77 10.88 -6.39 0.53
C LYS A 77 9.71 -7.31 0.18
N SER A 78 8.67 -7.34 1.00
CA SER A 78 7.38 -8.01 0.78
C SER A 78 6.58 -7.90 2.07
N ASN A 79 5.27 -7.64 1.98
CA ASN A 79 4.40 -7.52 3.14
C ASN A 79 3.10 -8.29 2.93
N GLU A 80 2.48 -8.68 4.03
CA GLU A 80 1.13 -9.26 4.01
C GLU A 80 0.10 -8.13 4.13
N LEU A 81 -1.00 -8.25 3.38
CA LEU A 81 -2.04 -7.23 3.31
C LEU A 81 -3.32 -7.76 3.93
N ASN A 82 -3.90 -6.98 4.85
CA ASN A 82 -5.24 -7.22 5.38
C ASN A 82 -6.17 -6.11 4.91
N GLN A 83 -7.34 -6.52 4.38
CA GLN A 83 -8.25 -5.69 3.62
C GLN A 83 -9.71 -5.97 3.98
#